data_AF-A0A815S3X0-F1
#
_entry.id   AF-A0A815S3X0-F1
#
_cell.length_a   1.000
_cell.length_b   1.000
_cell.length_c   1.000
_cell.angle_alpha   90.00
_cell.angle_beta   90.00
_cell.angle_gamma   90.00
#
_symmetry.space_group_name_H-M   'P 1'
#
loop_
_entity.id
_entity.type
_entity.pdbx_description
1 polymer ?
#
loop_
_entity_poly.entity_id
_entity_poly.type
_entity_poly.pdbx_seq_one_letter_code
_entity_poly.pdbx_strand_id
1 'polypeptide(L)'
;METFGYIYKDNFDPNQPLKNKLFEHSGICNEGQFKLIVDLQVDVKYILVVTTFYPNVTGNLSIIVSGPKNVSLNYFKNPINIQVNYPIKLTSQSPTFDRDSQRADFYYEVFQFNIITNGSYILWSESQMGTFGYIYKDNFDPNQPLKNKLFEHSGMCNEGQFKLIVDLQVDVKYILVVTTFYPNSQVLRQRQLLRPHQRSPAQWHRSIFIG
;
A
#
# COMPACT_ATOMS: atom_id res chain seq x y z
N MET A 1 -22.12 28.61 -2.68
CA MET A 1 -21.37 27.47 -3.28
C MET A 1 -22.29 26.81 -4.27
N GLU A 2 -21.85 26.63 -5.52
CA GLU A 2 -22.62 25.85 -6.49
C GLU A 2 -22.41 24.36 -6.24
N THR A 3 -23.49 23.60 -6.16
CA THR A 3 -23.51 22.20 -5.74
C THR A 3 -24.05 21.30 -6.85
N PHE A 4 -23.48 20.10 -6.91
CA PHE A 4 -23.90 19.02 -7.79
C PHE A 4 -24.27 17.83 -6.91
N GLY A 5 -25.47 17.26 -7.14
CA GLY A 5 -25.96 16.11 -6.38
C GLY A 5 -26.08 14.87 -7.26
N TYR A 6 -25.72 13.72 -6.72
CA TYR A 6 -25.83 12.41 -7.36
C TYR A 6 -26.49 11.40 -6.42
N ILE A 7 -27.35 10.53 -6.95
CA ILE A 7 -27.91 9.38 -6.22
C ILE A 7 -27.36 8.09 -6.83
N TYR A 8 -26.82 7.22 -5.98
CA TYR A 8 -26.37 5.89 -6.34
C TYR A 8 -27.22 4.82 -5.65
N LYS A 9 -27.38 3.67 -6.31
CA LYS A 9 -27.98 2.46 -5.72
C LYS A 9 -26.90 1.59 -5.08
N ASP A 10 -27.16 1.09 -3.87
CA ASP A 10 -26.35 0.12 -3.11
C ASP A 10 -24.95 0.61 -2.66
N ASN A 11 -24.09 1.01 -3.60
CA ASN A 11 -22.73 1.47 -3.34
C ASN A 11 -22.29 2.63 -4.25
N PHE A 12 -21.23 3.33 -3.83
CA PHE A 12 -20.55 4.38 -4.57
C PHE A 12 -19.04 4.12 -4.52
N ASP A 13 -18.41 3.98 -5.70
CA ASP A 13 -16.97 3.86 -5.87
C ASP A 13 -16.43 5.13 -6.57
N PRO A 14 -15.59 5.94 -5.91
CA PRO A 14 -15.04 7.16 -6.51
C PRO A 14 -14.17 6.89 -7.74
N ASN A 15 -13.63 5.68 -7.90
CA ASN A 15 -12.86 5.28 -9.08
C ASN A 15 -13.75 4.85 -10.26
N GLN A 16 -15.03 4.60 -10.01
CA GLN A 16 -16.03 4.22 -11.02
C GLN A 16 -17.30 5.07 -10.87
N PRO A 17 -17.23 6.41 -10.99
CA PRO A 17 -18.31 7.33 -10.61
C PRO A 17 -19.57 7.21 -11.48
N LEU A 18 -19.52 6.47 -12.59
CA LEU A 18 -20.70 6.22 -13.42
C LEU A 18 -21.45 4.94 -13.01
N LYS A 19 -20.80 4.04 -12.27
CA LYS A 19 -21.38 2.76 -11.87
C LYS A 19 -22.43 2.99 -10.79
N ASN A 20 -23.58 2.33 -10.93
CA ASN A 20 -24.71 2.39 -10.00
C ASN A 20 -25.34 3.79 -9.80
N LYS A 21 -24.91 4.79 -10.58
CA LYS A 21 -25.55 6.12 -10.59
C LYS A 21 -26.95 6.02 -11.17
N LEU A 22 -27.92 6.55 -10.45
CA LEU A 22 -29.33 6.57 -10.86
C LEU A 22 -29.73 7.96 -11.35
N PHE A 23 -29.36 9.01 -10.60
CA PHE A 23 -29.80 10.37 -10.85
C PHE A 23 -28.67 11.35 -10.58
N GLU A 24 -28.73 12.50 -11.25
CA GLU A 24 -27.81 13.59 -11.02
C GLU A 24 -28.49 14.93 -11.31
N HIS A 25 -28.04 15.99 -10.64
CA HIS A 25 -28.52 17.35 -10.90
C HIS A 25 -27.44 18.37 -10.60
N SER A 26 -27.15 19.24 -11.57
CA SER A 26 -26.03 20.19 -11.56
C SER A 26 -26.29 21.49 -10.81
N GLY A 27 -27.55 21.76 -10.45
CA GLY A 27 -27.93 22.99 -9.74
C GLY A 27 -28.04 24.23 -10.62
N ILE A 28 -27.67 24.14 -11.91
CA ILE A 28 -27.66 25.26 -12.86
C ILE A 28 -29.01 25.99 -12.93
N CYS A 29 -30.13 25.25 -12.87
CA CYS A 29 -31.49 25.83 -12.94
C CYS A 29 -32.11 26.12 -11.57
N ASN A 30 -31.33 26.12 -10.49
CA ASN A 30 -31.83 26.26 -9.12
C ASN A 30 -30.84 27.05 -8.26
N GLU A 31 -30.41 28.22 -8.77
CA GLU A 31 -29.48 29.14 -8.08
C GLU A 31 -28.17 28.47 -7.64
N GLY A 32 -27.69 27.53 -8.47
CA GLY A 32 -26.49 26.75 -8.18
C GLY A 32 -26.70 25.68 -7.11
N GLN A 33 -27.92 25.38 -6.67
CA GLN A 33 -28.20 24.32 -5.69
C GLN A 33 -28.81 23.10 -6.37
N PHE A 34 -28.26 21.91 -6.17
CA PHE A 34 -28.92 20.72 -6.71
C PHE A 34 -30.30 20.52 -6.05
N LYS A 35 -31.27 20.05 -6.83
CA LYS A 35 -32.58 19.62 -6.34
C LYS A 35 -32.95 18.32 -7.03
N LEU A 36 -32.98 17.23 -6.25
CA LEU A 36 -33.30 15.89 -6.73
C LEU A 36 -34.72 15.55 -6.29
N ILE A 37 -35.58 15.24 -7.26
CA ILE A 37 -36.93 14.71 -7.02
C ILE A 37 -36.91 13.29 -7.59
N VAL A 38 -36.93 12.30 -6.70
CA VAL A 38 -36.70 10.90 -7.05
C VAL A 38 -37.65 10.01 -6.26
N ASP A 39 -38.18 8.98 -6.93
CA ASP A 39 -38.96 7.93 -6.29
C ASP A 39 -38.01 6.79 -5.85
N LEU A 40 -37.93 6.55 -4.54
CA LEU A 40 -37.04 5.57 -3.94
C LEU A 40 -37.86 4.39 -3.38
N GLN A 41 -37.33 3.18 -3.53
CA GLN A 41 -37.97 1.96 -3.05
C GLN A 41 -37.65 1.71 -1.57
N VAL A 42 -38.59 1.07 -0.87
CA VAL A 42 -38.39 0.63 0.53
C VAL A 42 -37.30 -0.44 0.59
N ASP A 43 -36.55 -0.49 1.69
CA ASP A 43 -35.49 -1.47 1.94
C ASP A 43 -34.36 -1.53 0.89
N VAL A 44 -34.24 -0.49 0.06
CA VAL A 44 -33.10 -0.32 -0.86
C VAL A 44 -32.16 0.72 -0.29
N LYS A 45 -30.86 0.42 -0.34
CA LYS A 45 -29.82 1.35 0.07
C LYS A 45 -29.55 2.36 -1.05
N TYR A 46 -29.62 3.64 -0.71
CA TYR A 46 -29.24 4.72 -1.60
C TYR A 46 -28.12 5.55 -1.00
N ILE A 47 -27.24 6.06 -1.85
CA ILE A 47 -26.13 6.92 -1.46
C ILE A 47 -26.29 8.26 -2.16
N LEU A 48 -26.41 9.33 -1.38
CA LEU A 48 -26.32 10.71 -1.86
C LEU A 48 -24.86 11.14 -1.83
N VAL A 49 -24.32 11.48 -2.99
CA VAL A 49 -23.00 12.13 -3.12
C VAL A 49 -23.23 13.58 -3.51
N VAL A 50 -22.62 14.50 -2.77
CA VAL A 50 -22.69 15.95 -3.03
C VAL A 50 -21.29 16.44 -3.34
N THR A 51 -21.15 17.16 -4.45
CA THR A 51 -19.90 17.80 -4.86
C THR A 51 -20.14 19.28 -5.13
N THR A 52 -19.06 20.02 -5.35
CA THR A 52 -19.13 21.37 -5.91
C THR A 52 -19.18 21.31 -7.43
N PHE A 53 -19.79 22.33 -8.05
CA PHE A 53 -19.79 22.45 -9.51
C PHE A 53 -18.39 22.80 -10.04
N TYR A 54 -17.71 23.72 -9.37
CA TYR A 54 -16.33 24.09 -9.66
C TYR A 54 -15.33 23.34 -8.77
N PRO A 55 -14.14 23.00 -9.28
CA PRO A 55 -13.10 22.35 -8.48
C PRO A 55 -12.59 23.26 -7.36
N ASN A 56 -12.14 22.64 -6.25
CA ASN A 56 -11.49 23.30 -5.11
C ASN A 56 -12.33 24.37 -4.39
N VAL A 57 -13.66 24.28 -4.49
CA VAL A 57 -14.56 25.16 -3.72
C VAL A 57 -14.91 24.49 -2.40
N THR A 58 -14.88 25.26 -1.32
CA THR A 58 -15.30 24.82 0.01
C THR A 58 -16.38 25.75 0.56
N GLY A 59 -17.26 25.24 1.40
CA GLY A 59 -18.26 26.04 2.07
C GLY A 59 -19.16 25.19 2.97
N ASN A 60 -19.93 25.87 3.81
CA ASN A 60 -20.94 25.19 4.61
C ASN A 60 -22.11 24.76 3.71
N LEU A 61 -22.65 23.59 4.01
CA LEU A 61 -23.72 22.92 3.27
C LEU A 61 -24.75 22.40 4.28
N SER A 62 -26.02 22.57 3.94
CA SER A 62 -27.14 21.92 4.63
C SER A 62 -27.90 21.05 3.64
N ILE A 63 -28.26 19.83 4.05
CA ILE A 63 -29.08 18.92 3.25
C ILE A 63 -30.47 18.88 3.87
N ILE A 64 -31.49 19.19 3.05
CA ILE A 64 -32.89 19.13 3.43
C ILE A 64 -33.52 17.97 2.67
N VAL A 65 -34.13 17.04 3.40
CA VAL A 65 -34.86 15.92 2.82
C VAL A 65 -36.30 16.00 3.26
N SER A 66 -37.20 15.99 2.28
CA SER A 66 -38.64 15.89 2.49
C SER A 66 -39.17 14.64 1.80
N GLY A 67 -40.16 14.01 2.41
CA GLY A 67 -40.80 12.81 1.89
C GLY A 67 -42.14 12.58 2.59
N PRO A 68 -42.92 11.59 2.13
CA PRO A 68 -44.22 11.27 2.73
C PRO A 68 -44.12 10.76 4.19
N LYS A 69 -42.93 10.36 4.64
CA LYS A 69 -42.61 9.97 6.02
C LYS A 69 -41.21 10.46 6.42
N ASN A 70 -40.87 10.33 7.70
CA ASN A 70 -39.54 10.66 8.23
C ASN A 70 -38.45 9.90 7.47
N VAL A 71 -37.45 10.63 6.96
CA VAL A 71 -36.28 10.07 6.30
C VAL A 71 -35.07 10.23 7.22
N SER A 72 -34.34 9.14 7.46
CA SER A 72 -33.08 9.16 8.20
C SER A 72 -31.90 9.27 7.23
N LEU A 73 -31.08 10.31 7.38
CA LEU A 73 -29.79 10.40 6.71
C LEU A 73 -28.68 9.95 7.66
N ASN A 74 -27.98 8.88 7.29
CA ASN A 74 -26.78 8.46 7.98
C ASN A 74 -25.57 9.06 7.26
N TYR A 75 -24.93 10.05 7.88
CA TYR A 75 -23.66 10.57 7.38
C TYR A 75 -22.57 9.53 7.64
N PHE A 76 -22.04 8.95 6.56
CA PHE A 76 -20.84 8.12 6.62
C PHE A 76 -19.79 8.75 5.71
N LYS A 77 -18.61 9.01 6.26
CA LYS A 77 -17.46 9.37 5.45
C LYS A 77 -17.04 8.08 4.74
N ASN A 78 -17.20 7.98 3.42
CA ASN A 78 -16.54 6.92 2.67
C ASN A 78 -15.07 6.91 3.11
N PRO A 79 -14.44 5.75 3.35
CA PRO A 79 -13.02 5.71 3.62
C PRO A 79 -12.37 6.42 2.43
N ILE A 80 -11.88 7.62 2.69
CA ILE A 80 -11.03 8.34 1.77
C ILE A 80 -9.94 7.30 1.47
N ASN A 81 -9.63 7.06 0.20
CA ASN A 81 -8.35 6.43 -0.14
C ASN A 81 -7.29 7.43 0.31
N ILE A 82 -6.97 7.44 1.61
CA ILE A 82 -5.97 8.31 2.20
C ILE A 82 -4.64 7.68 1.78
N GLN A 83 -4.14 8.12 0.65
CA GLN A 83 -2.74 7.91 0.33
C GLN A 83 -1.93 8.88 1.18
N VAL A 84 -1.13 8.34 2.09
CA VAL A 84 -0.14 9.12 2.85
C VAL A 84 1.23 8.79 2.31
N ASN A 85 1.96 9.80 1.87
CA ASN A 85 3.35 9.65 1.45
C ASN A 85 4.25 9.90 2.66
N TYR A 86 4.96 8.86 3.11
CA TYR A 86 5.99 8.97 4.13
C TYR A 86 7.36 9.09 3.43
N PRO A 87 8.08 10.21 3.58
CA PRO A 87 9.40 10.35 2.97
C PRO A 87 10.41 9.43 3.68
N ILE A 88 11.08 8.58 2.91
CA ILE A 88 12.08 7.62 3.41
C ILE A 88 13.42 7.92 2.75
N LYS A 89 14.50 7.77 3.50
CA LYS A 89 15.86 7.88 2.97
C LYS A 89 16.70 6.69 3.38
N LEU A 90 16.78 5.69 2.51
CA LEU A 90 17.79 4.62 2.62
C LEU A 90 19.15 5.19 2.22
N THR A 91 20.14 5.07 3.10
CA THR A 91 21.50 5.58 2.87
C THR A 91 22.54 4.53 3.20
N SER A 92 23.81 4.81 2.88
CA SER A 92 24.93 3.96 3.31
C SER A 92 25.15 3.93 4.83
N GLN A 93 24.45 4.79 5.59
CA GLN A 93 24.42 4.80 7.05
C GLN A 93 23.24 4.03 7.63
N SER A 94 22.26 3.64 6.79
CA SER A 94 21.16 2.79 7.24
C SER A 94 21.72 1.44 7.73
N PRO A 95 21.06 0.79 8.70
CA PRO A 95 21.46 -0.54 9.14
C PRO A 95 21.32 -1.54 7.99
N THR A 96 22.01 -2.68 8.10
CA THR A 96 21.97 -3.74 7.09
C THR A 96 21.58 -5.08 7.68
N PHE A 97 20.91 -5.91 6.89
CA PHE A 97 20.67 -7.32 7.25
C PHE A 97 20.73 -8.24 6.03
N ASP A 98 20.93 -9.53 6.29
CA ASP A 98 20.85 -10.59 5.29
C ASP A 98 19.39 -10.98 5.10
N ARG A 99 18.83 -10.75 3.90
CA ARG A 99 17.38 -10.91 3.67
C ARG A 99 16.93 -12.37 3.59
N ASP A 100 17.82 -13.22 3.12
CA ASP A 100 17.53 -14.56 2.62
C ASP A 100 18.60 -15.60 3.01
N SER A 101 19.45 -15.26 3.99
CA SER A 101 20.58 -16.08 4.42
C SER A 101 21.60 -16.35 3.30
N GLN A 102 21.60 -15.54 2.24
CA GLN A 102 22.53 -15.64 1.11
C GLN A 102 23.85 -14.89 1.36
N ARG A 103 24.09 -14.44 2.60
CA ARG A 103 25.31 -13.77 3.07
C ARG A 103 25.57 -12.43 2.39
N ALA A 104 24.50 -11.74 1.99
CA ALA A 104 24.57 -10.42 1.39
C ALA A 104 23.79 -9.42 2.25
N ASP A 105 24.44 -8.32 2.62
CA ASP A 105 23.88 -7.34 3.55
C ASP A 105 23.17 -6.23 2.75
N PHE A 106 21.89 -5.99 3.05
CA PHE A 106 21.06 -5.00 2.37
C PHE A 106 20.68 -3.88 3.34
N TYR A 107 20.78 -2.64 2.89
CA TYR A 107 20.35 -1.48 3.68
C TYR A 107 18.85 -1.52 3.88
N TYR A 108 18.38 -1.21 5.09
CA TYR A 108 16.95 -1.25 5.41
C TYR A 108 16.48 -0.10 6.30
N GLU A 109 15.19 0.18 6.21
CA GLU A 109 14.43 1.05 7.11
C GLU A 109 13.18 0.30 7.60
N VAL A 110 12.72 0.62 8.81
CA VAL A 110 11.63 -0.10 9.49
C VAL A 110 10.55 0.86 9.93
N PHE A 111 9.30 0.53 9.61
CA PHE A 111 8.13 1.31 9.97
C PHE A 111 7.12 0.42 10.65
N GLN A 112 6.80 0.75 11.90
CA GLN A 112 5.64 0.19 12.56
C GLN A 112 4.42 1.02 12.20
N PHE A 113 3.31 0.36 11.87
CA PHE A 113 2.05 1.03 11.60
C PHE A 113 0.87 0.24 12.19
N ASN A 114 -0.18 0.99 12.53
CA ASN A 114 -1.40 0.46 13.11
C ASN A 114 -2.54 0.58 12.11
N ILE A 115 -3.40 -0.42 12.08
CA ILE A 115 -4.57 -0.46 11.21
C ILE A 115 -5.80 -0.03 12.01
N ILE A 116 -6.50 0.98 11.50
CA ILE A 116 -7.70 1.53 12.15
C ILE A 116 -9.01 0.92 11.61
N THR A 117 -8.96 0.26 10.45
CA THR A 117 -10.11 -0.39 9.80
C THR A 117 -9.66 -1.68 9.13
N ASN A 118 -10.40 -2.78 9.27
CA ASN A 118 -10.10 -4.02 8.54
C ASN A 118 -10.24 -3.80 7.02
N GLY A 119 -9.35 -4.39 6.23
CA GLY A 119 -9.51 -4.39 4.77
C GLY A 119 -8.23 -4.67 4.00
N SER A 120 -8.33 -4.57 2.67
CA SER A 120 -7.20 -4.69 1.75
C SER A 120 -6.46 -3.36 1.64
N TYR A 121 -5.15 -3.39 1.83
CA TYR A 121 -4.26 -2.24 1.75
C TYR A 121 -3.25 -2.44 0.63
N ILE A 122 -2.93 -1.34 -0.06
CA ILE A 122 -1.84 -1.29 -1.03
C ILE A 122 -0.69 -0.51 -0.39
N LEU A 123 0.47 -1.15 -0.25
CA LEU A 123 1.71 -0.50 0.17
C LEU A 123 2.70 -0.57 -0.98
N TRP A 124 3.27 0.55 -1.37
CA TRP A 124 4.24 0.60 -2.46
C TRP A 124 5.31 1.63 -2.20
N SER A 125 6.43 1.48 -2.91
CA SER A 125 7.49 2.48 -2.93
C SER A 125 7.44 3.32 -4.19
N GLU A 126 7.99 4.53 -4.09
CA GLU A 126 8.31 5.37 -5.23
C GLU A 126 9.71 5.92 -5.00
N SER A 127 10.65 5.56 -5.88
CA SER A 127 12.05 5.90 -5.71
C SER A 127 12.81 5.84 -7.04
N GLN A 128 13.94 6.55 -7.10
CA GLN A 128 14.88 6.45 -8.22
C GLN A 128 15.77 5.20 -8.15
N MET A 129 15.77 4.49 -7.02
CA MET A 129 16.50 3.23 -6.84
C MET A 129 15.53 2.04 -6.77
N GLY A 130 16.01 0.86 -7.11
CA GLY A 130 15.28 -0.37 -6.87
C GLY A 130 15.12 -0.65 -5.37
N THR A 131 13.92 -1.03 -4.96
CA THR A 131 13.54 -1.33 -3.58
C THR A 131 12.88 -2.70 -3.46
N PHE A 132 12.92 -3.25 -2.25
CA PHE A 132 12.25 -4.48 -1.88
C PHE A 132 11.43 -4.21 -0.62
N GLY A 133 10.19 -4.68 -0.58
CA GLY A 133 9.29 -4.48 0.55
C GLY A 133 8.93 -5.80 1.23
N TYR A 134 8.85 -5.76 2.56
CA TYR A 134 8.41 -6.88 3.41
C TYR A 134 7.39 -6.41 4.43
N ILE A 135 6.38 -7.24 4.71
CA ILE A 135 5.45 -7.03 5.83
C ILE A 135 5.67 -8.13 6.86
N TYR A 136 5.85 -7.74 8.12
CA TYR A 136 5.95 -8.63 9.28
C TYR A 136 4.78 -8.42 10.22
N LYS A 137 4.40 -9.49 10.91
CA LYS A 137 3.45 -9.46 12.03
C LYS A 137 4.20 -9.36 13.36
N ASP A 138 3.69 -8.52 14.27
CA ASP A 138 4.13 -8.36 15.66
C ASP A 138 5.55 -7.82 15.85
N ASN A 139 6.58 -8.47 15.31
CA ASN A 139 7.98 -8.06 15.43
C ASN A 139 8.83 -8.43 14.21
N PHE A 140 9.85 -7.62 13.96
CA PHE A 140 10.93 -7.86 13.00
C PHE A 140 12.26 -7.98 13.76
N ASP A 141 13.02 -9.04 13.48
CA ASP A 141 14.39 -9.24 13.98
C ASP A 141 15.33 -9.40 12.77
N PRO A 142 16.30 -8.49 12.55
CA PRO A 142 17.21 -8.57 11.41
C PRO A 142 18.12 -9.82 11.44
N ASN A 143 18.28 -10.47 12.60
CA ASN A 143 19.02 -11.73 12.71
C ASN A 143 18.15 -12.96 12.39
N GLN A 144 16.83 -12.79 12.34
CA GLN A 144 15.84 -13.82 12.02
C GLN A 144 14.84 -13.29 10.98
N PRO A 145 15.31 -12.89 9.78
CA PRO A 145 14.52 -12.16 8.77
C PRO A 145 13.35 -12.98 8.19
N LEU A 146 13.36 -14.30 8.37
CA LEU A 146 12.27 -15.16 7.92
C LEU A 146 11.15 -15.29 8.97
N LYS A 147 11.44 -14.96 10.23
CA LYS A 147 10.48 -15.10 11.33
C LYS A 147 9.42 -14.00 11.24
N ASN A 148 8.16 -14.39 11.40
CA ASN A 148 6.98 -13.51 11.36
C ASN A 148 6.75 -12.73 10.05
N LYS A 149 7.51 -13.03 9.00
CA LYS A 149 7.30 -12.45 7.67
C LYS A 149 5.98 -12.96 7.10
N LEU A 150 5.12 -12.06 6.67
CA LEU A 150 3.83 -12.38 6.04
C LEU A 150 3.91 -12.28 4.52
N PHE A 151 4.48 -11.19 4.03
CA PHE A 151 4.48 -10.85 2.60
C PHE A 151 5.80 -10.23 2.19
N GLU A 152 6.14 -10.38 0.91
CA GLU A 152 7.33 -9.79 0.32
C GLU A 152 7.11 -9.48 -1.16
N HIS A 153 7.77 -8.44 -1.67
CA HIS A 153 7.72 -8.10 -3.09
C HIS A 153 9.01 -7.41 -3.55
N SER A 154 9.61 -7.94 -4.62
CA SER A 154 10.96 -7.56 -5.07
C SER A 154 11.03 -6.33 -5.97
N GLY A 155 9.88 -5.85 -6.44
CA GLY A 155 9.77 -4.71 -7.35
C GLY A 155 10.21 -4.98 -8.79
N MET A 156 10.66 -6.20 -9.10
CA MET A 156 11.14 -6.58 -10.44
C MET A 156 10.11 -6.35 -11.56
N CYS A 157 8.81 -6.40 -11.27
CA CYS A 157 7.74 -6.20 -12.25
C CYS A 157 7.13 -4.78 -12.23
N ASN A 158 7.69 -3.87 -11.45
CA ASN A 158 7.11 -2.55 -11.15
C ASN A 158 8.20 -1.47 -11.20
N GLU A 159 9.02 -1.47 -12.26
CA GLU A 159 10.09 -0.49 -12.45
C GLU A 159 11.08 -0.44 -11.27
N GLY A 160 11.28 -1.58 -10.59
CA GLY A 160 12.12 -1.68 -9.41
C GLY A 160 11.46 -1.28 -8.10
N GLN A 161 10.15 -0.98 -8.07
CA GLN A 161 9.43 -0.57 -6.86
C GLN A 161 8.54 -1.68 -6.30
N PHE A 162 8.58 -1.93 -4.99
CA PHE A 162 7.68 -2.93 -4.44
C PHE A 162 6.22 -2.44 -4.48
N LYS A 163 5.27 -3.37 -4.66
CA LYS A 163 3.84 -3.12 -4.50
C LYS A 163 3.21 -4.33 -3.84
N LEU A 164 2.77 -4.17 -2.61
CA LEU A 164 2.17 -5.19 -1.77
C LEU A 164 0.68 -4.91 -1.67
N ILE A 165 -0.15 -5.89 -2.01
CA ILE A 165 -1.60 -5.85 -1.80
C ILE A 165 -1.90 -6.88 -0.70
N VAL A 166 -2.32 -6.41 0.47
CA VAL A 166 -2.39 -7.24 1.69
C VAL A 166 -3.67 -6.95 2.47
N ASP A 167 -4.31 -8.00 2.97
CA ASP A 167 -5.45 -7.87 3.89
C ASP A 167 -4.94 -7.70 5.32
N LEU A 168 -5.28 -6.58 5.95
CA LEU A 168 -4.82 -6.24 7.28
C LEU A 168 -6.00 -6.01 8.24
N GLN A 169 -5.75 -6.28 9.51
CA GLN A 169 -6.74 -6.24 10.58
C GLN A 169 -6.39 -5.24 11.67
N VAL A 170 -7.42 -4.64 12.28
CA VAL A 170 -7.31 -3.81 13.48
C VAL A 170 -6.71 -4.60 14.64
N ASP A 171 -6.10 -3.88 15.59
CA ASP A 171 -5.47 -4.43 16.79
C ASP A 171 -4.34 -5.44 16.54
N VAL A 172 -3.88 -5.56 15.30
CA VAL A 172 -2.68 -6.30 14.93
C VAL A 172 -1.55 -5.34 14.63
N LYS A 173 -0.36 -5.65 15.17
CA LYS A 173 0.84 -4.87 14.95
C LYS A 173 1.52 -5.31 13.66
N TYR A 174 1.67 -4.40 12.71
CA TYR A 174 2.37 -4.66 11.46
C TYR A 174 3.64 -3.83 11.37
N ILE A 175 4.64 -4.41 10.71
CA ILE A 175 5.92 -3.76 10.45
C ILE A 175 6.22 -3.87 8.96
N LEU A 176 6.43 -2.72 8.32
CA LEU A 176 6.95 -2.62 6.96
C LEU A 176 8.47 -2.49 7.05
N VAL A 177 9.19 -3.37 6.37
CA VAL A 177 10.63 -3.26 6.16
C VAL A 177 10.87 -2.96 4.69
N VAL A 178 11.55 -1.85 4.42
CA VAL A 178 11.94 -1.45 3.07
C VAL A 178 13.44 -1.60 2.93
N THR A 179 13.90 -2.27 1.88
CA THR A 179 15.33 -2.49 1.65
C THR A 179 15.76 -1.98 0.28
N THR A 180 17.07 -1.79 0.11
CA THR A 180 17.65 -1.68 -1.23
C THR A 180 17.47 -2.98 -2.01
N PHE A 181 17.35 -2.88 -3.33
CA PHE A 181 17.30 -4.06 -4.20
C PHE A 181 18.64 -4.78 -4.27
N TYR A 182 19.73 -4.02 -4.41
CA TYR A 182 21.10 -4.53 -4.49
C TYR A 182 21.79 -4.56 -3.11
N PRO A 183 22.70 -5.52 -2.88
CA PRO A 183 23.42 -5.65 -1.62
C PRO A 183 24.55 -4.61 -1.50
N ASN A 184 24.97 -4.36 -0.26
CA ASN A 184 26.15 -3.57 0.05
C ASN A 184 27.41 -4.24 -0.55
N SER A 185 27.97 -3.58 -1.56
CA SER A 185 29.12 -4.08 -2.32
C SER A 185 30.43 -4.11 -1.50
N GLN A 186 30.54 -3.38 -0.39
CA GLN A 186 31.73 -3.40 0.46
C GLN A 186 31.88 -4.73 1.21
N VAL A 187 30.77 -5.31 1.68
CA VAL A 187 30.76 -6.61 2.35
C VAL A 187 31.11 -7.74 1.37
N LEU A 188 30.61 -7.65 0.13
CA LEU A 188 30.96 -8.60 -0.92
C LEU A 188 32.49 -8.65 -1.18
N ARG A 189 33.16 -7.49 -1.15
CA ARG A 189 34.62 -7.39 -1.37
C ARG A 189 35.42 -7.92 -0.18
N GLN A 190 35.07 -7.55 1.05
CA GLN A 190 35.80 -8.01 2.24
C GLN A 190 35.71 -9.54 2.43
N ARG A 191 34.58 -10.16 2.07
CA ARG A 191 34.40 -11.62 2.20
C ARG A 191 34.98 -12.44 1.05
N GLN A 192 35.21 -11.85 -0.13
CA GLN A 192 36.01 -12.50 -1.19
C GLN A 192 37.48 -12.62 -0.79
N LEU A 193 38.02 -11.65 -0.06
CA LEU A 193 39.41 -11.67 0.45
C LEU A 193 39.64 -12.69 1.57
N LEU A 194 38.59 -13.08 2.31
CA LEU A 194 38.66 -14.07 3.40
C LEU A 194 38.47 -15.52 2.96
N ARG A 195 38.30 -15.80 1.65
CA ARG A 195 38.32 -17.19 1.15
C ARG A 195 39.78 -17.66 1.14
N PRO A 196 40.20 -18.64 1.98
CA PRO A 196 41.50 -19.25 1.78
C PRO A 196 41.44 -19.94 0.41
N HIS A 197 42.45 -19.72 -0.42
CA HIS A 197 42.67 -20.52 -1.61
C HIS A 197 42.83 -21.99 -1.20
N GLN A 198 41.73 -22.75 -1.13
CA GLN A 198 41.79 -24.20 -1.18
C GLN A 198 42.14 -24.60 -2.62
N ARG A 199 43.42 -24.47 -2.98
CA ARG A 199 44.02 -25.32 -4.01
C ARG A 199 44.47 -26.58 -3.29
N SER A 200 43.72 -27.67 -3.44
CA SER A 200 44.21 -29.00 -3.06
C SER A 200 45.42 -29.35 -3.92
N PRO A 201 46.54 -29.85 -3.38
CA PRO A 201 47.57 -30.46 -4.20
C PRO A 201 47.01 -31.76 -4.78
N ALA A 202 47.03 -31.90 -6.11
CA ALA A 202 46.75 -33.15 -6.78
C ALA A 202 47.74 -34.23 -6.29
N GLN A 203 47.21 -35.30 -5.66
CA GLN A 203 47.98 -36.49 -5.35
C GLN A 203 48.27 -37.25 -6.65
N TRP A 204 49.53 -37.27 -7.06
CA TRP A 204 50.01 -38.17 -8.11
C TRP A 204 50.26 -39.55 -7.51
N HIS A 205 49.35 -40.50 -7.73
CA HIS A 205 49.67 -41.92 -7.60
C HIS A 205 50.55 -42.35 -8.78
N ARG A 206 51.84 -42.64 -8.53
CA ARG A 206 52.64 -43.48 -9.41
C ARG A 206 52.77 -44.87 -8.78
N SER A 207 52.06 -45.83 -9.34
CA SER A 207 52.28 -47.24 -9.09
C SER A 207 53.59 -47.67 -9.75
N ILE A 208 54.50 -48.23 -8.95
CA ILE A 208 55.72 -48.91 -9.40
C ILE A 208 55.33 -50.34 -9.75
N PHE A 209 55.53 -50.76 -10.99
CA PHE A 209 55.57 -52.17 -11.38
C PHE A 209 57.02 -52.64 -11.29
N ILE A 210 57.25 -53.70 -10.50
CA ILE A 210 58.52 -54.43 -10.40
C ILE A 210 58.47 -55.54 -11.45
N GLY A 211 59.51 -55.63 -12.26
CA GLY A 211 59.89 -56.81 -13.04
C GLY A 211 61.26 -57.28 -12.57
#